data_AF-A0A9D9C638-F1
#
_entry.id   AF-A0A9D9C638-F1
#
_cell.length_a   1.000
_cell.length_b   1.000
_cell.length_c   1.000
_cell.angle_alpha   90.00
_cell.angle_beta   90.00
_cell.angle_gamma   90.00
#
_symmetry.space_group_name_H-M   'P 1'
#
loop_
_entity.id
_entity.type
_entity.pdbx_description
1 polymer ?
#
loop_
_entity_poly.entity_id
_entity_poly.type
_entity_poly.pdbx_seq_one_letter_code
_entity_poly.pdbx_strand_id
1 'polypeptide(L)'
;MNKIKSFFLFAVMLVATTLQAQKPDYFVPYKQIALRLPSVPLLVNDPYFSFWSPYNNLNDGTTKHWGDRQKSMDGLLRVDGQVYRFMGATRSTKLLSIAPMGNKGGYTAKVRTSMPSTLVDTWMNLGISESGWATQTGPWGTKGEYPNIQTSWDGGNTDRYIRRHVNLTAEDLKCDLWIVYSHDDICEAYINGVKIIETKEEWRQNVKVHLTGAAREALVEGDNVIAFHVHNTSGGALADIGLYKNDLGFHPGYRAIAGMADEGPWEAKVKKIAMSGTTWAQESYNDESWETEMGAFGTKSEYPNINTNWTATGSDYYIRRYITLTAEDLKKELALIYSHDDVCQAYINGRRMVNVGNTWHENVVYNLTA
;
A
#
# COMPACT_ATOMS: atom_id res chain seq x y z
N MET A 1 -22.85 42.04 59.14
CA MET A 1 -23.81 42.08 58.01
C MET A 1 -23.17 42.26 56.62
N ASN A 2 -21.85 42.46 56.47
CA ASN A 2 -21.21 42.76 55.17
C ASN A 2 -20.46 41.59 54.49
N LYS A 3 -20.27 40.44 55.15
CA LYS A 3 -19.58 39.28 54.51
C LYS A 3 -20.53 38.32 53.76
N ILE A 4 -21.84 38.36 54.06
CA ILE A 4 -22.83 37.46 53.45
C ILE A 4 -23.30 38.00 52.07
N LYS A 5 -23.25 39.32 51.84
CA LYS A 5 -23.63 39.91 50.55
C LYS A 5 -22.58 39.72 49.45
N SER A 6 -21.29 39.53 49.80
CA SER A 6 -20.21 39.32 48.83
C SER A 6 -20.22 37.89 48.25
N PHE A 7 -20.60 36.89 49.06
CA PHE A 7 -20.67 35.50 48.62
C PHE A 7 -21.86 35.23 47.69
N PHE A 8 -22.96 35.96 47.87
CA PHE A 8 -24.15 35.84 47.01
C PHE A 8 -23.95 36.46 45.62
N LEU A 9 -23.10 37.49 45.49
CA LEU A 9 -22.81 38.11 44.18
C LEU A 9 -21.91 37.24 43.29
N PHE A 10 -21.00 36.46 43.88
CA PHE A 10 -20.11 35.57 43.12
C PHE A 10 -20.83 34.29 42.64
N ALA A 11 -21.78 33.77 43.41
CA ALA A 11 -22.56 32.59 43.02
C ALA A 11 -23.55 32.89 41.86
N VAL A 12 -24.05 34.13 41.75
CA VAL A 12 -24.94 34.52 40.65
C VAL A 12 -24.18 34.77 39.34
N MET A 13 -22.89 35.15 39.39
CA MET A 13 -22.04 35.28 38.20
C MET A 13 -21.59 33.94 37.61
N LEU A 14 -21.49 32.88 38.44
CA LEU A 14 -21.07 31.54 37.97
C LEU A 14 -22.18 30.76 37.25
N VAL A 15 -23.45 31.16 37.41
CA VAL A 15 -24.61 30.51 36.76
C VAL A 15 -24.92 31.11 35.39
N ALA A 16 -24.39 32.31 35.07
CA ALA A 16 -24.62 32.98 33.78
C ALA A 16 -23.67 32.51 32.66
N THR A 17 -22.66 31.70 32.97
CA THR A 17 -21.79 31.04 31.97
C THR A 17 -22.06 29.55 31.91
N THR A 18 -23.32 29.13 31.91
CA THR A 18 -23.64 27.85 31.28
C THR A 18 -23.37 28.03 29.81
N LEU A 19 -22.22 27.50 29.36
CA LEU A 19 -21.97 27.15 27.97
C LEU A 19 -23.30 26.71 27.36
N GLN A 20 -23.84 27.47 26.41
CA GLN A 20 -24.86 26.95 25.51
C GLN A 20 -24.18 25.86 24.69
N ALA A 21 -24.11 24.66 25.27
CA ALA A 21 -23.84 23.46 24.51
C ALA A 21 -24.92 23.42 23.41
N GLN A 22 -24.50 23.37 22.15
CA GLN A 22 -25.42 23.21 21.04
C GLN A 22 -26.29 21.98 21.34
N LYS A 23 -27.60 22.19 21.48
CA LYS A 23 -28.55 21.09 21.65
C LYS A 23 -28.58 20.30 20.33
N PRO A 24 -28.71 18.96 20.37
CA PRO A 24 -28.77 18.12 19.17
C PRO A 24 -29.80 18.61 18.13
N ASP A 25 -30.89 19.20 18.61
CA ASP A 25 -31.97 19.80 17.81
C ASP A 25 -31.48 20.86 16.81
N TYR A 26 -30.33 21.50 17.06
CA TYR A 26 -29.73 22.46 16.13
C TYR A 26 -29.29 21.81 14.81
N PHE A 27 -29.00 20.51 14.81
CA PHE A 27 -28.57 19.76 13.62
C PHE A 27 -29.73 19.09 12.89
N VAL A 28 -30.97 19.30 13.34
CA VAL A 28 -32.15 18.77 12.68
C VAL A 28 -32.57 19.74 11.57
N PRO A 29 -32.57 19.33 10.29
CA PRO A 29 -33.00 20.20 9.21
C PRO A 29 -34.49 20.52 9.37
N TYR A 30 -34.87 21.79 9.14
CA TYR A 30 -36.28 22.21 9.16
C TYR A 30 -37.15 21.48 8.12
N LYS A 31 -36.52 20.87 7.12
CA LYS A 31 -37.13 20.06 6.07
C LYS A 31 -36.12 19.03 5.56
N GLN A 32 -36.46 17.75 5.65
CA GLN A 32 -35.71 16.70 4.95
C GLN A 32 -36.06 16.74 3.46
N ILE A 33 -35.04 16.81 2.61
CA ILE A 33 -35.15 16.67 1.16
C ILE A 33 -34.22 15.56 0.70
N ALA A 34 -34.64 14.79 -0.30
CA ALA A 34 -33.84 13.70 -0.88
C ALA A 34 -32.77 14.20 -1.88
N LEU A 35 -32.59 15.52 -2.00
CA LEU A 35 -31.62 16.12 -2.92
C LEU A 35 -30.22 16.10 -2.29
N ARG A 36 -29.31 15.32 -2.85
CA ARG A 36 -27.87 15.38 -2.52
C ARG A 36 -27.11 16.13 -3.58
N LEU A 37 -26.05 16.83 -3.17
CA LEU A 37 -25.11 17.41 -4.13
C LEU A 37 -24.41 16.26 -4.89
N PRO A 38 -24.17 16.41 -6.20
CA PRO A 38 -23.39 15.42 -6.96
C PRO A 38 -21.95 15.31 -6.47
N SER A 39 -21.46 16.33 -5.77
CA SER A 39 -20.15 16.36 -5.11
C SER A 39 -20.17 17.33 -3.93
N VAL A 40 -19.56 16.94 -2.81
CA VAL A 40 -19.50 17.71 -1.55
C VAL A 40 -18.13 18.38 -1.42
N PRO A 41 -18.05 19.70 -1.20
CA PRO A 41 -16.77 20.37 -0.97
C PRO A 41 -16.19 19.96 0.39
N LEU A 42 -14.94 19.49 0.39
CA LEU A 42 -14.22 19.11 1.62
C LEU A 42 -13.23 20.19 2.04
N LEU A 43 -12.52 20.77 1.06
CA LEU A 43 -11.62 21.89 1.26
C LEU A 43 -11.65 22.77 0.02
N VAL A 44 -12.03 24.04 0.18
CA VAL A 44 -12.12 25.00 -0.91
C VAL A 44 -11.34 26.25 -0.50
N ASN A 45 -10.26 26.53 -1.22
CA ASN A 45 -9.49 27.77 -1.06
C ASN A 45 -9.67 28.66 -2.28
N ASP A 46 -9.40 28.11 -3.47
CA ASP A 46 -9.53 28.79 -4.75
C ASP A 46 -9.95 27.78 -5.86
N PRO A 47 -10.30 28.24 -7.09
CA PRO A 47 -10.74 27.36 -8.17
C PRO A 47 -9.72 26.27 -8.58
N TYR A 48 -8.43 26.47 -8.36
CA TYR A 48 -7.35 25.53 -8.65
C TYR A 48 -6.97 24.68 -7.43
N PHE A 49 -7.11 25.22 -6.23
CA PHE A 49 -6.92 24.52 -4.95
C PHE A 49 -8.27 24.24 -4.25
N SER A 50 -8.96 23.21 -4.74
CA SER A 50 -10.16 22.68 -4.11
C SER A 50 -10.24 21.15 -4.19
N PHE A 51 -10.82 20.55 -3.16
CA PHE A 51 -10.98 19.12 -2.93
C PHE A 51 -12.44 18.81 -2.64
N TRP A 52 -12.99 17.86 -3.37
CA TRP A 52 -14.40 17.51 -3.38
C TRP A 52 -14.56 16.00 -3.27
N SER A 53 -15.65 15.56 -2.64
CA SER A 53 -16.05 14.15 -2.61
C SER A 53 -17.28 13.94 -3.51
N PRO A 54 -17.16 13.23 -4.64
CA PRO A 54 -18.31 12.86 -5.48
C PRO A 54 -19.12 11.69 -4.92
N TYR A 55 -18.71 11.10 -3.79
CA TYR A 55 -19.26 9.84 -3.31
C TYR A 55 -20.31 10.01 -2.21
N ASN A 56 -20.96 8.90 -1.83
CA ASN A 56 -21.96 8.90 -0.77
C ASN A 56 -21.30 8.91 0.61
N ASN A 57 -20.24 8.12 0.78
CA ASN A 57 -19.41 8.09 1.99
C ASN A 57 -18.02 8.68 1.70
N LEU A 58 -17.41 9.30 2.71
CA LEU A 58 -16.08 9.91 2.59
C LEU A 58 -14.97 8.91 2.22
N ASN A 59 -15.17 7.63 2.49
CA ASN A 59 -14.22 6.55 2.26
C ASN A 59 -14.52 5.70 1.01
N ASP A 60 -15.55 6.06 0.24
CA ASP A 60 -15.94 5.35 -1.00
C ASP A 60 -14.91 5.55 -2.13
N GLY A 61 -14.07 6.59 -2.07
CA GLY A 61 -13.08 6.83 -3.11
C GLY A 61 -12.21 8.07 -2.92
N THR A 62 -11.34 8.33 -3.91
CA THR A 62 -10.35 9.41 -3.88
C THR A 62 -11.01 10.76 -4.11
N THR A 63 -10.67 11.75 -3.30
CA THR A 63 -11.10 13.14 -3.46
C THR A 63 -10.69 13.69 -4.84
N LYS A 64 -11.52 14.57 -5.39
CA LYS A 64 -11.36 15.12 -6.73
C LYS A 64 -11.32 16.65 -6.71
N HIS A 65 -10.71 17.22 -7.73
CA HIS A 65 -10.92 18.59 -8.15
C HIS A 65 -12.32 18.73 -8.78
N TRP A 66 -12.89 19.93 -8.82
CA TRP A 66 -14.21 20.15 -9.44
C TRP A 66 -14.25 19.81 -10.93
N GLY A 67 -13.09 19.80 -11.62
CA GLY A 67 -12.91 19.33 -12.99
C GLY A 67 -12.59 17.84 -13.12
N ASP A 68 -13.05 17.01 -12.17
CA ASP A 68 -12.95 15.54 -12.13
C ASP A 68 -11.54 14.92 -12.03
N ARG A 69 -10.47 15.74 -12.10
CA ARG A 69 -9.11 15.27 -11.83
C ARG A 69 -8.94 14.81 -10.38
N GLN A 70 -8.35 13.64 -10.18
CA GLN A 70 -8.06 13.14 -8.83
C GLN A 70 -7.05 14.05 -8.12
N LYS A 71 -7.34 14.36 -6.86
CA LYS A 71 -6.47 15.06 -5.91
C LYS A 71 -6.57 14.34 -4.59
N SER A 72 -5.76 13.30 -4.41
CA SER A 72 -5.89 12.37 -3.28
C SER A 72 -5.66 13.02 -1.93
N MET A 73 -6.55 12.73 -0.99
CA MET A 73 -6.44 13.09 0.41
C MET A 73 -7.07 11.96 1.25
N ASP A 74 -6.34 11.48 2.25
CA ASP A 74 -6.83 10.48 3.19
C ASP A 74 -7.12 11.13 4.55
N GLY A 75 -8.23 10.76 5.15
CA GLY A 75 -8.56 11.10 6.53
C GLY A 75 -8.36 9.89 7.42
N LEU A 76 -7.40 9.99 8.34
CA LEU A 76 -7.07 8.94 9.30
C LEU A 76 -7.42 9.42 10.71
N LEU A 77 -8.04 8.54 11.49
CA LEU A 77 -8.37 8.75 12.89
C LEU A 77 -7.71 7.64 13.70
N ARG A 78 -6.91 7.99 14.71
CA ARG A 78 -6.33 7.01 15.63
C ARG A 78 -7.17 6.97 16.91
N VAL A 79 -7.71 5.80 17.24
CA VAL A 79 -8.46 5.53 18.48
C VAL A 79 -7.79 4.34 19.17
N ASP A 80 -7.29 4.54 20.39
CA ASP A 80 -6.64 3.49 21.19
C ASP A 80 -5.52 2.73 20.46
N GLY A 81 -4.73 3.47 19.67
CA GLY A 81 -3.64 2.90 18.86
C GLY A 81 -4.09 2.25 17.55
N GLN A 82 -5.39 1.99 17.35
CA GLN A 82 -5.94 1.53 16.07
C GLN A 82 -6.19 2.73 15.14
N VAL A 83 -5.62 2.67 13.93
CA VAL A 83 -5.88 3.67 12.89
C VAL A 83 -7.09 3.24 12.08
N TYR A 84 -8.07 4.14 11.97
CA TYR A 84 -9.27 4.02 11.15
C TYR A 84 -9.17 5.05 10.02
N ARG A 85 -9.46 4.63 8.79
CA ARG A 85 -9.61 5.56 7.67
C ARG A 85 -11.07 5.98 7.59
N PHE A 86 -11.33 7.27 7.76
CA PHE A 86 -12.67 7.84 7.62
C PHE A 86 -12.87 8.57 6.28
N MET A 87 -11.81 8.87 5.53
CA MET A 87 -11.89 9.56 4.24
C MET A 87 -10.77 9.11 3.28
N GLY A 88 -11.04 9.16 1.97
CA GLY A 88 -10.11 8.78 0.90
C GLY A 88 -10.31 7.35 0.42
N ALA A 89 -9.60 6.92 -0.63
CA ALA A 89 -9.68 5.55 -1.16
C ALA A 89 -8.64 4.63 -0.48
N THR A 90 -8.81 3.31 -0.62
CA THR A 90 -7.85 2.31 -0.11
C THR A 90 -6.44 2.64 -0.58
N ARG A 91 -5.44 2.50 0.32
CA ARG A 91 -4.03 2.87 0.13
C ARG A 91 -3.59 2.63 -1.33
N SER A 92 -2.98 3.64 -1.94
CA SER A 92 -2.34 3.53 -3.24
C SER A 92 -1.45 2.29 -3.26
N THR A 93 -1.79 1.31 -4.11
CA THR A 93 -0.99 0.09 -4.25
C THR A 93 0.42 0.45 -4.71
N LYS A 94 1.46 0.14 -3.94
CA LYS A 94 2.85 0.16 -4.42
C LYS A 94 3.15 -1.26 -4.89
N LEU A 95 2.92 -1.51 -6.18
CA LEU A 95 3.05 -2.85 -6.73
C LEU A 95 4.51 -3.16 -7.07
N LEU A 96 5.10 -4.14 -6.37
CA LEU A 96 6.38 -4.75 -6.73
C LEU A 96 6.13 -5.99 -7.59
N SER A 97 6.85 -6.10 -8.70
CA SER A 97 6.68 -7.23 -9.62
C SER A 97 7.23 -8.52 -9.01
N ILE A 98 6.40 -9.56 -8.99
CA ILE A 98 6.85 -10.95 -8.89
C ILE A 98 7.15 -11.45 -10.31
N ALA A 99 6.24 -11.19 -11.24
CA ALA A 99 6.40 -11.43 -12.67
C ALA A 99 6.08 -10.13 -13.43
N PRO A 100 7.08 -9.37 -13.91
CA PRO A 100 6.85 -8.02 -14.41
C PRO A 100 6.18 -7.99 -15.80
N MET A 101 5.50 -6.90 -16.10
CA MET A 101 5.12 -6.50 -17.46
C MET A 101 6.33 -6.08 -18.31
N GLY A 102 6.10 -5.77 -19.60
CA GLY A 102 7.17 -5.40 -20.54
C GLY A 102 7.97 -4.15 -20.16
N ASN A 103 7.46 -3.32 -19.25
CA ASN A 103 8.15 -2.14 -18.75
C ASN A 103 9.44 -2.44 -17.95
N LYS A 104 9.68 -3.69 -17.57
CA LYS A 104 10.94 -4.16 -16.97
C LYS A 104 11.75 -5.08 -17.90
N GLY A 105 11.44 -5.04 -19.20
CA GLY A 105 12.02 -5.93 -20.21
C GLY A 105 11.07 -7.05 -20.61
N GLY A 106 11.46 -7.78 -21.66
CA GLY A 106 10.66 -8.90 -22.16
C GLY A 106 10.57 -10.07 -21.18
N TYR A 107 9.49 -10.82 -21.27
CA TYR A 107 9.31 -12.08 -20.53
C TYR A 107 8.93 -13.21 -21.48
N THR A 108 9.33 -14.43 -21.14
CA THR A 108 9.01 -15.61 -21.92
C THR A 108 7.63 -16.16 -21.56
N ALA A 109 6.87 -16.56 -22.58
CA ALA A 109 5.62 -17.29 -22.41
C ALA A 109 5.43 -18.31 -23.54
N LYS A 110 4.48 -19.23 -23.33
CA LYS A 110 3.96 -20.11 -24.36
C LYS A 110 2.81 -19.44 -25.08
N VAL A 111 2.82 -19.48 -26.41
CA VAL A 111 1.85 -18.76 -27.24
C VAL A 111 1.30 -19.64 -28.35
N ARG A 112 -0.01 -19.52 -28.58
CA ARG A 112 -0.70 -20.05 -29.76
C ARG A 112 -1.61 -18.99 -30.37
N THR A 113 -1.77 -19.03 -31.69
CA THR A 113 -2.61 -18.10 -32.47
C THR A 113 -3.94 -18.72 -32.92
N SER A 114 -4.17 -19.98 -32.57
CA SER A 114 -5.40 -20.72 -32.84
C SER A 114 -5.58 -21.79 -31.77
N MET A 115 -6.82 -22.11 -31.37
CA MET A 115 -7.10 -23.10 -30.33
C MET A 115 -7.74 -24.38 -30.91
N PRO A 116 -7.10 -25.56 -30.80
CA PRO A 116 -7.68 -26.84 -31.13
C PRO A 116 -8.86 -27.13 -30.20
N SER A 117 -9.86 -27.81 -30.74
CA SER A 117 -11.04 -28.23 -29.98
C SER A 117 -10.70 -29.04 -28.72
N THR A 118 -9.58 -29.78 -28.73
CA THR A 118 -9.11 -30.57 -27.58
C THR A 118 -8.60 -29.74 -26.41
N LEU A 119 -8.35 -28.43 -26.59
CA LEU A 119 -7.80 -27.55 -25.57
C LEU A 119 -8.74 -26.42 -25.14
N VAL A 120 -9.85 -26.19 -25.86
CA VAL A 120 -10.78 -25.06 -25.64
C VAL A 120 -11.21 -24.92 -24.18
N ASP A 121 -11.47 -26.02 -23.47
CA ASP A 121 -11.95 -25.97 -22.09
C ASP A 121 -10.84 -26.15 -21.04
N THR A 122 -9.59 -26.38 -21.46
CA THR A 122 -8.51 -26.79 -20.54
C THR A 122 -7.24 -25.98 -20.66
N TRP A 123 -7.06 -25.19 -21.73
CA TRP A 123 -5.83 -24.43 -22.01
C TRP A 123 -5.43 -23.45 -20.91
N MET A 124 -6.33 -23.16 -19.98
CA MET A 124 -6.22 -22.17 -18.91
C MET A 124 -5.80 -22.79 -17.57
N ASN A 125 -5.87 -24.12 -17.44
CA ASN A 125 -5.54 -24.83 -16.20
C ASN A 125 -4.03 -24.88 -15.95
N LEU A 126 -3.61 -25.29 -14.75
CA LEU A 126 -2.23 -25.66 -14.49
C LEU A 126 -1.96 -27.10 -14.98
N GLY A 127 -0.74 -27.40 -15.41
CA GLY A 127 -0.30 -28.78 -15.68
C GLY A 127 -0.75 -29.41 -17.01
N ILE A 128 -1.38 -28.67 -17.94
CA ILE A 128 -1.62 -29.19 -19.30
C ILE A 128 -0.34 -29.22 -20.12
N SER A 129 -0.30 -30.17 -21.06
CA SER A 129 0.77 -30.26 -22.05
C SER A 129 0.81 -29.02 -22.93
N GLU A 130 2.00 -28.43 -23.02
CA GLU A 130 2.29 -27.29 -23.87
C GLU A 130 2.97 -27.70 -25.19
N SER A 131 2.82 -28.97 -25.58
CA SER A 131 3.25 -29.44 -26.89
C SER A 131 2.50 -28.68 -27.98
N GLY A 132 3.23 -28.15 -28.96
CA GLY A 132 2.66 -27.31 -30.02
C GLY A 132 2.39 -25.86 -29.63
N TRP A 133 2.81 -25.41 -28.43
CA TRP A 133 2.88 -23.98 -28.09
C TRP A 133 4.25 -23.42 -28.45
N ALA A 134 4.27 -22.27 -29.13
CA ALA A 134 5.50 -21.58 -29.45
C ALA A 134 6.02 -20.84 -28.21
N THR A 135 7.30 -20.96 -27.90
CA THR A 135 7.94 -20.09 -26.90
C THR A 135 8.19 -18.73 -27.56
N GLN A 136 7.64 -17.66 -27.01
CA GLN A 136 7.81 -16.30 -27.50
C GLN A 136 8.15 -15.33 -26.36
N THR A 137 8.68 -14.16 -26.70
CA THR A 137 8.97 -13.09 -25.74
C THR A 137 7.90 -12.01 -25.84
N GLY A 138 7.14 -11.81 -24.77
CA GLY A 138 6.17 -10.73 -24.65
C GLY A 138 6.82 -9.42 -24.18
N PRO A 139 6.11 -8.29 -24.26
CA PRO A 139 4.72 -8.18 -24.71
C PRO A 139 4.55 -8.28 -26.22
N TRP A 140 3.31 -8.56 -26.64
CA TRP A 140 2.90 -8.62 -28.05
C TRP A 140 2.09 -7.39 -28.41
N GLY A 141 2.35 -6.81 -29.58
CA GLY A 141 1.53 -5.71 -30.08
C GLY A 141 2.10 -4.98 -31.28
N THR A 142 1.43 -3.88 -31.66
CA THR A 142 1.87 -3.04 -32.79
C THR A 142 3.09 -2.22 -32.39
N LYS A 143 4.26 -2.51 -32.98
CA LYS A 143 5.48 -1.75 -32.69
C LYS A 143 5.33 -0.29 -33.11
N GLY A 144 5.69 0.62 -32.21
CA GLY A 144 5.61 2.07 -32.42
C GLY A 144 4.31 2.69 -31.90
N GLU A 145 3.25 1.90 -31.74
CA GLU A 145 1.99 2.34 -31.11
C GLU A 145 2.05 2.18 -29.59
N TYR A 146 2.61 1.06 -29.12
CA TYR A 146 2.78 0.76 -27.70
C TYR A 146 4.26 0.67 -27.28
N PRO A 147 4.61 1.09 -26.06
CA PRO A 147 5.98 1.00 -25.57
C PRO A 147 6.37 -0.46 -25.24
N ASN A 148 7.67 -0.75 -25.30
CA ASN A 148 8.28 -2.00 -24.83
C ASN A 148 7.86 -3.30 -25.53
N ILE A 149 7.17 -3.23 -26.67
CA ILE A 149 6.77 -4.40 -27.46
C ILE A 149 8.00 -5.21 -27.90
N GLN A 150 8.02 -6.50 -27.55
CA GLN A 150 9.10 -7.41 -27.92
C GLN A 150 8.76 -8.18 -29.20
N THR A 151 7.55 -8.70 -29.29
CA THR A 151 7.07 -9.44 -30.46
C THR A 151 6.00 -8.64 -31.18
N SER A 152 6.21 -8.38 -32.48
CA SER A 152 5.21 -7.68 -33.29
C SER A 152 3.93 -8.50 -33.42
N TRP A 153 2.80 -7.83 -33.27
CA TRP A 153 1.48 -8.37 -33.56
C TRP A 153 0.60 -7.23 -34.07
N ASP A 154 0.06 -7.43 -35.25
CA ASP A 154 -0.67 -6.46 -36.05
C ASP A 154 -1.75 -7.18 -36.88
N GLY A 155 -2.69 -6.42 -37.44
CA GLY A 155 -3.79 -6.94 -38.25
C GLY A 155 -5.14 -6.85 -37.55
N GLY A 156 -6.11 -7.68 -37.96
CA GLY A 156 -7.44 -7.71 -37.37
C GLY A 156 -8.02 -9.12 -37.43
N ASN A 157 -8.98 -9.39 -36.55
CA ASN A 157 -9.62 -10.68 -36.34
C ASN A 157 -8.60 -11.81 -36.06
N THR A 158 -7.68 -11.55 -35.12
CA THR A 158 -6.62 -12.50 -34.75
C THR A 158 -6.56 -12.71 -33.24
N ASP A 159 -6.16 -13.92 -32.84
CA ASP A 159 -6.08 -14.31 -31.43
C ASP A 159 -4.63 -14.52 -30.97
N ARG A 160 -4.39 -14.21 -29.69
CA ARG A 160 -3.21 -14.65 -28.95
C ARG A 160 -3.66 -15.32 -27.68
N TYR A 161 -3.41 -16.63 -27.60
CA TYR A 161 -3.53 -17.40 -26.36
C TYR A 161 -2.14 -17.50 -25.77
N ILE A 162 -1.96 -16.97 -24.57
CA ILE A 162 -0.69 -16.83 -23.88
C ILE A 162 -0.78 -17.59 -22.57
N ARG A 163 0.22 -18.42 -22.27
CA ARG A 163 0.40 -19.09 -20.99
C ARG A 163 1.74 -18.66 -20.42
N ARG A 164 1.67 -17.87 -19.35
CA ARG A 164 2.83 -17.36 -18.62
C ARG A 164 2.95 -18.11 -17.30
N HIS A 165 4.02 -18.88 -17.16
CA HIS A 165 4.36 -19.56 -15.92
C HIS A 165 5.03 -18.60 -14.94
N VAL A 166 4.64 -18.68 -13.67
CA VAL A 166 5.18 -17.88 -12.56
C VAL A 166 5.40 -18.80 -11.36
N ASN A 167 6.60 -18.76 -10.78
CA ASN A 167 6.92 -19.57 -9.62
C ASN A 167 6.77 -18.74 -8.35
N LEU A 168 5.92 -19.19 -7.41
CA LEU A 168 5.65 -18.51 -6.14
C LEU A 168 6.28 -19.27 -4.97
N THR A 169 6.86 -18.54 -4.03
CA THR A 169 7.28 -19.10 -2.75
C THR A 169 6.13 -19.11 -1.75
N ALA A 170 6.24 -19.90 -0.67
CA ALA A 170 5.33 -19.80 0.48
C ALA A 170 5.20 -18.37 1.03
N GLU A 171 6.23 -17.53 0.89
CA GLU A 171 6.20 -16.14 1.36
C GLU A 171 5.45 -15.21 0.41
N ASP A 172 5.61 -15.41 -0.91
CA ASP A 172 4.84 -14.65 -1.90
C ASP A 172 3.34 -14.89 -1.74
N LEU A 173 2.94 -16.12 -1.39
CA LEU A 173 1.54 -16.47 -1.14
C LEU A 173 0.94 -15.80 0.11
N LYS A 174 1.74 -15.22 1.00
CA LYS A 174 1.24 -14.42 2.13
C LYS A 174 1.00 -12.96 1.77
N CYS A 175 1.60 -12.48 0.68
CA CYS A 175 1.50 -11.09 0.27
C CYS A 175 0.10 -10.72 -0.26
N ASP A 176 -0.24 -9.44 -0.29
CA ASP A 176 -1.39 -8.94 -1.04
C ASP A 176 -1.04 -8.97 -2.55
N LEU A 177 -1.77 -9.75 -3.36
CA LEU A 177 -1.38 -10.10 -4.74
C LEU A 177 -2.30 -9.48 -5.78
N TRP A 178 -1.71 -9.00 -6.87
CA TRP A 178 -2.39 -8.23 -7.90
C TRP A 178 -1.91 -8.64 -9.29
N ILE A 179 -2.84 -8.67 -10.25
CA ILE A 179 -2.52 -8.71 -11.68
C ILE A 179 -2.50 -7.29 -12.21
N VAL A 180 -1.53 -6.99 -13.07
CA VAL A 180 -1.53 -5.79 -13.89
C VAL A 180 -1.51 -6.21 -15.34
N TYR A 181 -2.44 -5.69 -16.15
CA TYR A 181 -2.56 -6.08 -17.55
C TYR A 181 -2.86 -4.90 -18.47
N SER A 182 -2.52 -5.07 -19.74
CA SER A 182 -2.83 -4.18 -20.85
C SER A 182 -3.31 -5.02 -22.03
N HIS A 183 -4.35 -4.55 -22.71
CA HIS A 183 -4.91 -5.23 -23.87
C HIS A 183 -5.45 -4.23 -24.89
N ASP A 184 -5.56 -4.68 -26.13
CA ASP A 184 -6.33 -4.05 -27.19
C ASP A 184 -7.49 -4.98 -27.57
N ASP A 185 -8.68 -4.42 -27.68
CA ASP A 185 -9.98 -5.10 -27.86
C ASP A 185 -10.38 -6.09 -26.75
N ILE A 186 -10.64 -7.36 -27.07
CA ILE A 186 -11.33 -8.28 -26.16
C ILE A 186 -10.28 -9.13 -25.47
N CYS A 187 -10.35 -9.26 -24.14
CA CYS A 187 -9.48 -10.16 -23.41
C CYS A 187 -10.19 -10.94 -22.30
N GLU A 188 -9.63 -12.11 -22.01
CA GLU A 188 -9.93 -12.87 -20.82
C GLU A 188 -8.64 -13.41 -20.21
N ALA A 189 -8.62 -13.53 -18.88
CA ALA A 189 -7.48 -14.09 -18.17
C ALA A 189 -7.89 -15.00 -17.03
N TYR A 190 -7.00 -15.95 -16.72
CA TYR A 190 -7.20 -16.99 -15.73
C TYR A 190 -5.93 -17.21 -14.92
N ILE A 191 -6.11 -17.62 -13.66
CA ILE A 191 -5.04 -18.15 -12.81
C ILE A 191 -5.37 -19.60 -12.49
N ASN A 192 -4.52 -20.52 -12.91
CA ASN A 192 -4.69 -21.97 -12.68
C ASN A 192 -6.11 -22.48 -13.01
N GLY A 193 -6.74 -21.93 -14.06
CA GLY A 193 -8.10 -22.28 -14.50
C GLY A 193 -9.23 -21.40 -13.94
N VAL A 194 -8.96 -20.55 -12.93
CA VAL A 194 -9.97 -19.63 -12.38
C VAL A 194 -9.97 -18.32 -13.14
N LYS A 195 -11.12 -17.94 -13.72
CA LYS A 195 -11.29 -16.68 -14.47
C LYS A 195 -11.13 -15.47 -13.54
N ILE A 196 -10.33 -14.50 -13.96
CA ILE A 196 -10.05 -13.26 -13.22
C ILE A 196 -10.35 -11.99 -14.01
N ILE A 197 -10.36 -12.06 -15.34
CA ILE A 197 -10.59 -10.94 -16.25
C ILE A 197 -11.51 -11.43 -17.38
N GLU A 198 -12.47 -10.59 -17.73
CA GLU A 198 -13.32 -10.73 -18.90
C GLU A 198 -13.74 -9.32 -19.32
N THR A 199 -13.35 -8.91 -20.53
CA THR A 199 -13.67 -7.57 -21.05
C THR A 199 -14.58 -7.68 -22.26
N LYS A 200 -15.19 -6.54 -22.61
CA LYS A 200 -15.78 -6.36 -23.94
C LYS A 200 -14.70 -5.83 -24.88
N GLU A 201 -15.12 -5.42 -26.08
CA GLU A 201 -14.26 -4.70 -27.02
C GLU A 201 -13.94 -3.31 -26.45
N GLU A 202 -12.75 -3.20 -25.85
CA GLU A 202 -12.22 -1.96 -25.30
C GLU A 202 -10.69 -2.02 -25.25
N TRP A 203 -10.03 -0.88 -25.19
CA TRP A 203 -8.59 -0.85 -25.01
C TRP A 203 -8.23 -0.22 -23.67
N ARG A 204 -7.32 -0.87 -22.93
CA ARG A 204 -6.80 -0.35 -21.65
C ARG A 204 -5.34 -0.73 -21.42
N GLN A 205 -4.64 0.14 -20.70
CA GLN A 205 -3.26 -0.11 -20.26
C GLN A 205 -3.12 -0.04 -18.74
N ASN A 206 -2.27 -0.92 -18.20
CA ASN A 206 -1.89 -0.97 -16.79
C ASN A 206 -3.08 -1.08 -15.83
N VAL A 207 -4.12 -1.81 -16.24
CA VAL A 207 -5.30 -2.09 -15.40
C VAL A 207 -4.87 -3.03 -14.28
N LYS A 208 -5.30 -2.73 -13.06
CA LYS A 208 -4.95 -3.48 -11.84
C LYS A 208 -6.14 -4.29 -11.36
N VAL A 209 -5.92 -5.56 -11.09
CA VAL A 209 -6.93 -6.48 -10.54
C VAL A 209 -6.39 -7.10 -9.26
N HIS A 210 -7.12 -6.93 -8.17
CA HIS A 210 -6.78 -7.52 -6.87
C HIS A 210 -7.18 -9.01 -6.87
N LEU A 211 -6.24 -9.90 -6.53
CA LEU A 211 -6.53 -11.32 -6.43
C LEU A 211 -7.14 -11.65 -5.07
N THR A 212 -8.45 -11.89 -5.08
CA THR A 212 -9.25 -12.25 -3.90
C THR A 212 -10.15 -13.45 -4.18
N GLY A 213 -10.75 -14.04 -3.14
CA GLY A 213 -11.68 -15.17 -3.28
C GLY A 213 -11.06 -16.36 -4.03
N ALA A 214 -11.84 -16.96 -4.94
CA ALA A 214 -11.43 -18.14 -5.70
C ALA A 214 -10.12 -17.95 -6.48
N ALA A 215 -9.85 -16.75 -6.99
CA ALA A 215 -8.60 -16.46 -7.72
C ALA A 215 -7.37 -16.51 -6.81
N ARG A 216 -7.51 -16.10 -5.55
CA ARG A 216 -6.46 -16.19 -4.54
C ARG A 216 -6.27 -17.62 -4.06
N GLU A 217 -7.36 -18.35 -3.86
CA GLU A 217 -7.36 -19.76 -3.42
C GLU A 217 -6.77 -20.70 -4.48
N ALA A 218 -6.82 -20.33 -5.76
CA ALA A 218 -6.25 -21.11 -6.85
C ALA A 218 -4.71 -21.09 -6.90
N LEU A 219 -4.06 -20.12 -6.26
CA LEU A 219 -2.61 -20.00 -6.24
C LEU A 219 -1.97 -21.05 -5.32
N VAL A 220 -0.88 -21.65 -5.78
CA VAL A 220 -0.13 -22.69 -5.05
C VAL A 220 1.33 -22.32 -4.89
N GLU A 221 2.02 -22.97 -3.96
CA GLU A 221 3.48 -22.83 -3.87
C GLU A 221 4.12 -23.58 -5.04
N GLY A 222 5.15 -22.98 -5.64
CA GLY A 222 5.78 -23.46 -6.86
C GLY A 222 5.13 -22.89 -8.12
N ASP A 223 4.98 -23.73 -9.13
CA ASP A 223 4.54 -23.32 -10.46
C ASP A 223 3.05 -22.96 -10.49
N ASN A 224 2.76 -21.82 -11.10
CA ASN A 224 1.42 -21.33 -11.38
C ASN A 224 1.38 -20.83 -12.82
N VAL A 225 0.21 -20.86 -13.45
CA VAL A 225 0.04 -20.33 -14.80
C VAL A 225 -0.99 -19.22 -14.83
N ILE A 226 -0.59 -18.12 -15.47
CA ILE A 226 -1.48 -17.06 -15.92
C ILE A 226 -1.80 -17.34 -17.38
N ALA A 227 -3.04 -17.69 -17.66
CA ALA A 227 -3.53 -17.90 -19.01
C ALA A 227 -4.24 -16.63 -19.48
N PHE A 228 -3.83 -16.06 -20.61
CA PHE A 228 -4.29 -14.77 -21.09
C PHE A 228 -4.61 -14.88 -22.58
N HIS A 229 -5.86 -14.65 -22.92
CA HIS A 229 -6.32 -14.60 -24.30
C HIS A 229 -6.69 -13.18 -24.67
N VAL A 230 -6.19 -12.72 -25.81
CA VAL A 230 -6.58 -11.45 -26.42
C VAL A 230 -7.03 -11.71 -27.84
N HIS A 231 -8.22 -11.23 -28.18
CA HIS A 231 -8.78 -11.20 -29.52
C HIS A 231 -8.73 -9.77 -30.04
N ASN A 232 -7.85 -9.52 -31.02
CA ASN A 232 -7.77 -8.26 -31.72
C ASN A 232 -8.77 -8.28 -32.89
N THR A 233 -9.76 -7.39 -32.86
CA THR A 233 -10.80 -7.26 -33.89
C THR A 233 -10.28 -6.46 -35.09
N SER A 234 -9.61 -5.33 -34.87
CA SER A 234 -9.09 -4.48 -35.94
C SER A 234 -8.01 -3.49 -35.46
N GLY A 235 -7.05 -3.18 -36.34
CA GLY A 235 -6.11 -2.10 -36.10
C GLY A 235 -4.96 -2.50 -35.18
N GLY A 236 -4.79 -1.74 -34.09
CA GLY A 236 -3.74 -1.95 -33.11
C GLY A 236 -3.92 -3.27 -32.34
N ALA A 237 -2.83 -3.84 -31.85
CA ALA A 237 -2.91 -5.01 -30.97
C ALA A 237 -2.03 -4.81 -29.75
N LEU A 238 -2.47 -5.34 -28.60
CA LEU A 238 -1.70 -5.32 -27.36
C LEU A 238 -2.08 -6.52 -26.49
N ALA A 239 -1.06 -7.20 -25.97
CA ALA A 239 -1.20 -8.18 -24.92
C ALA A 239 0.01 -8.09 -23.98
N ASP A 240 -0.22 -7.60 -22.76
CA ASP A 240 0.77 -7.60 -21.69
C ASP A 240 0.11 -7.93 -20.34
N ILE A 241 0.70 -8.83 -19.55
CA ILE A 241 0.16 -9.21 -18.24
C ILE A 241 1.29 -9.59 -17.29
N GLY A 242 1.22 -9.12 -16.04
CA GLY A 242 2.16 -9.43 -14.97
C GLY A 242 1.49 -9.66 -13.62
N LEU A 243 2.24 -10.28 -12.71
CA LEU A 243 1.86 -10.57 -11.33
C LEU A 243 2.71 -9.76 -10.36
N TYR A 244 2.06 -9.16 -9.38
CA TYR A 244 2.65 -8.21 -8.46
C TYR A 244 2.22 -8.51 -7.03
N LYS A 245 3.06 -8.13 -6.08
CA LYS A 245 2.70 -7.98 -4.68
C LYS A 245 2.57 -6.51 -4.33
N ASN A 246 1.60 -6.21 -3.49
CA ASN A 246 1.42 -4.88 -2.94
C ASN A 246 2.38 -4.69 -1.75
N ASP A 247 3.35 -3.81 -1.94
CA ASP A 247 4.34 -3.40 -0.96
C ASP A 247 3.87 -2.13 -0.25
N LEU A 248 2.89 -2.27 0.64
CA LEU A 248 2.42 -1.14 1.44
C LEU A 248 3.38 -0.78 2.60
N GLY A 249 4.61 -1.31 2.63
CA GLY A 249 5.42 -1.37 3.86
C GLY A 249 4.86 -2.37 4.88
N PHE A 250 3.78 -3.07 4.52
CA PHE A 250 3.13 -4.06 5.35
C PHE A 250 3.94 -5.36 5.32
N HIS A 251 4.40 -5.82 6.48
CA HIS A 251 4.97 -7.14 6.64
C HIS A 251 3.82 -8.16 6.76
N PRO A 252 3.51 -8.93 5.70
CA PRO A 252 2.40 -9.86 5.75
C PRO A 252 2.63 -10.89 6.86
N GLY A 253 1.82 -10.80 7.93
CA GLY A 253 1.88 -11.68 9.10
C GLY A 253 2.18 -10.99 10.44
N TYR A 254 2.65 -9.73 10.44
CA TYR A 254 2.94 -9.01 11.68
C TYR A 254 1.96 -7.85 11.91
N ARG A 255 1.47 -7.74 13.14
CA ARG A 255 0.72 -6.56 13.62
C ARG A 255 1.70 -5.64 14.34
N ALA A 256 1.79 -4.39 13.92
CA ALA A 256 2.64 -3.40 14.56
C ALA A 256 2.23 -3.17 16.02
N ILE A 257 3.16 -3.44 16.96
CA ILE A 257 3.04 -2.99 18.35
C ILE A 257 3.65 -1.58 18.49
N ALA A 258 4.76 -1.35 17.79
CA ALA A 258 5.38 -0.05 17.62
C ALA A 258 5.75 0.13 16.15
N GLY A 259 4.85 0.73 15.37
CA GLY A 259 4.98 0.85 13.91
C GLY A 259 6.17 1.72 13.48
N MET A 260 6.70 1.45 12.28
CA MET A 260 7.65 2.31 11.59
C MET A 260 6.95 3.57 11.07
N ALA A 261 7.68 4.45 10.38
CA ALA A 261 7.16 5.75 9.96
C ALA A 261 6.06 5.68 8.88
N ASP A 262 5.92 4.54 8.21
CA ASP A 262 4.86 4.20 7.27
C ASP A 262 3.49 3.96 7.97
N GLU A 263 3.50 3.53 9.23
CA GLU A 263 2.32 3.46 10.12
C GLU A 263 2.00 4.81 10.79
N GLY A 264 2.80 5.83 10.50
CA GLY A 264 2.70 7.19 11.00
C GLY A 264 3.91 7.62 11.85
N PRO A 265 4.02 8.92 12.15
CA PRO A 265 5.15 9.45 12.90
C PRO A 265 5.14 8.90 14.33
N TRP A 266 6.33 8.66 14.88
CA TRP A 266 6.53 8.16 16.23
C TRP A 266 7.59 8.96 16.96
N GLU A 267 7.42 9.15 18.27
CA GLU A 267 8.34 9.94 19.09
C GLU A 267 9.51 9.09 19.61
N ALA A 268 10.69 9.70 19.73
CA ALA A 268 11.83 9.11 20.40
C ALA A 268 12.74 10.17 21.06
N LYS A 269 13.52 9.71 22.04
CA LYS A 269 14.64 10.45 22.60
C LYS A 269 15.86 10.31 21.70
N VAL A 270 16.51 11.41 21.38
CA VAL A 270 17.60 11.47 20.41
C VAL A 270 18.82 12.21 20.96
N LYS A 271 20.00 11.63 20.73
CA LYS A 271 21.30 12.27 20.94
C LYS A 271 22.10 12.22 19.64
N LYS A 272 22.55 13.38 19.18
CA LYS A 272 23.31 13.56 17.91
C LYS A 272 24.80 13.77 18.15
N ILE A 273 25.29 13.31 19.30
CA ILE A 273 26.68 13.40 19.73
C ILE A 273 27.15 11.98 19.97
N ALA A 274 28.32 11.62 19.44
CA ALA A 274 28.94 10.32 19.64
C ALA A 274 28.97 9.93 21.12
N MET A 275 28.39 8.76 21.43
CA MET A 275 28.35 8.18 22.77
C MET A 275 29.37 7.05 22.85
N SER A 276 30.10 6.97 23.96
CA SER A 276 31.00 5.86 24.22
C SER A 276 30.26 4.66 24.83
N GLY A 277 30.55 3.46 24.33
CA GLY A 277 29.99 2.21 24.84
C GLY A 277 28.49 2.03 24.55
N THR A 278 27.86 1.12 25.30
CA THR A 278 26.47 0.68 25.07
C THR A 278 25.54 0.96 26.25
N THR A 279 25.99 1.70 27.27
CA THR A 279 25.20 1.98 28.48
C THR A 279 23.89 2.72 28.17
N TRP A 280 23.88 3.56 27.14
CA TRP A 280 22.69 4.28 26.67
C TRP A 280 21.56 3.34 26.22
N ALA A 281 21.88 2.11 25.82
CA ALA A 281 20.90 1.13 25.35
C ALA A 281 20.19 0.38 26.49
N GLN A 282 20.66 0.51 27.73
CA GLN A 282 20.04 -0.13 28.90
C GLN A 282 18.68 0.51 29.19
N GLU A 283 17.72 -0.27 29.69
CA GLU A 283 16.41 0.24 30.09
C GLU A 283 16.55 1.32 31.18
N SER A 284 17.45 1.10 32.15
CA SER A 284 17.68 1.99 33.28
C SER A 284 18.46 3.28 32.96
N TYR A 285 18.86 3.51 31.70
CA TYR A 285 19.61 4.71 31.34
C TYR A 285 18.71 5.95 31.42
N ASN A 286 19.19 7.04 32.04
CA ASN A 286 18.48 8.31 32.11
C ASN A 286 18.79 9.16 30.85
N ASP A 287 17.78 9.33 29.98
CA ASP A 287 17.83 10.15 28.78
C ASP A 287 16.97 11.42 28.87
N GLU A 288 16.64 11.90 30.07
CA GLU A 288 15.87 13.15 30.25
C GLU A 288 16.54 14.35 29.58
N SER A 289 17.87 14.34 29.50
CA SER A 289 18.67 15.37 28.82
C SER A 289 18.74 15.24 27.29
N TRP A 290 18.11 14.21 26.70
CA TRP A 290 18.09 14.00 25.26
C TRP A 290 16.94 14.79 24.61
N GLU A 291 17.16 15.18 23.35
CA GLU A 291 16.13 15.85 22.55
C GLU A 291 14.97 14.89 22.27
N THR A 292 13.77 15.41 22.06
CA THR A 292 12.60 14.60 21.69
C THR A 292 12.22 14.94 20.26
N GLU A 293 12.25 13.96 19.38
CA GLU A 293 12.09 14.15 17.93
C GLU A 293 11.19 13.06 17.33
N MET A 294 10.68 13.30 16.11
CA MET A 294 9.78 12.38 15.43
C MET A 294 10.55 11.51 14.43
N GLY A 295 10.48 10.19 14.59
CA GLY A 295 11.00 9.25 13.61
C GLY A 295 10.08 9.10 12.39
N ALA A 296 10.58 8.65 11.24
CA ALA A 296 11.94 8.17 11.01
C ALA A 296 12.96 9.31 10.82
N PHE A 297 14.25 8.95 10.95
CA PHE A 297 15.40 9.84 10.90
C PHE A 297 16.22 9.56 9.63
N GLY A 298 16.53 10.58 8.83
CA GLY A 298 17.23 10.39 7.56
C GLY A 298 17.18 11.59 6.64
N THR A 299 17.51 11.42 5.37
CA THR A 299 17.47 12.48 4.36
C THR A 299 16.05 12.62 3.80
N LYS A 300 15.32 13.66 4.23
CA LYS A 300 13.90 13.83 3.86
C LYS A 300 13.65 14.01 2.36
N SER A 301 14.62 14.53 1.62
CA SER A 301 14.52 14.64 0.15
C SER A 301 14.59 13.29 -0.56
N GLU A 302 15.15 12.26 0.07
CA GLU A 302 15.31 10.93 -0.50
C GLU A 302 14.19 9.98 -0.05
N TYR A 303 13.72 10.15 1.19
CA TYR A 303 12.74 9.27 1.81
C TYR A 303 11.54 10.08 2.34
N PRO A 304 10.35 9.97 1.71
CA PRO A 304 9.19 10.83 2.03
C PRO A 304 8.60 10.60 3.42
N ASN A 305 8.86 9.44 4.03
CA ASN A 305 8.36 9.09 5.38
C ASN A 305 9.29 9.55 6.51
N ILE A 306 10.37 10.28 6.21
CA ILE A 306 11.27 10.85 7.22
C ILE A 306 10.61 12.08 7.87
N ASN A 307 10.54 12.04 9.20
CA ASN A 307 9.96 13.12 10.00
C ASN A 307 11.04 14.04 10.60
N THR A 308 12.26 13.53 10.81
CA THR A 308 13.40 14.30 11.32
C THR A 308 14.58 14.22 10.34
N ASN A 309 15.04 15.37 9.85
CA ASN A 309 16.08 15.42 8.83
C ASN A 309 17.48 15.19 9.44
N TRP A 310 18.19 14.19 8.93
CA TRP A 310 19.57 13.86 9.30
C TRP A 310 20.51 14.36 8.20
N THR A 311 21.06 15.56 8.38
CA THR A 311 21.86 16.22 7.34
C THR A 311 23.37 16.23 7.60
N ALA A 312 23.80 15.79 8.78
CA ALA A 312 25.21 15.79 9.15
C ALA A 312 25.92 14.52 8.63
N THR A 313 26.81 14.68 7.66
CA THR A 313 27.70 13.61 7.19
C THR A 313 28.67 13.16 8.28
N GLY A 314 28.89 11.85 8.40
CA GLY A 314 29.83 11.27 9.37
C GLY A 314 29.41 11.48 10.83
N SER A 315 28.11 11.59 11.10
CA SER A 315 27.56 11.72 12.45
C SER A 315 26.83 10.45 12.87
N ASP A 316 26.75 10.21 14.19
CA ASP A 316 25.99 9.12 14.78
C ASP A 316 24.72 9.69 15.44
N TYR A 317 23.60 9.01 15.24
CA TYR A 317 22.37 9.26 16.00
C TYR A 317 22.13 8.09 16.95
N TYR A 318 21.92 8.44 18.22
CA TYR A 318 21.47 7.50 19.23
C TYR A 318 20.00 7.79 19.49
N ILE A 319 19.17 6.77 19.30
CA ILE A 319 17.71 6.89 19.32
C ILE A 319 17.18 5.91 20.35
N ARG A 320 16.37 6.39 21.29
CA ARG A 320 15.65 5.57 22.28
C ARG A 320 14.16 5.76 22.10
N ARG A 321 13.47 4.65 21.81
CA ARG A 321 12.02 4.58 21.70
C ARG A 321 11.49 3.65 22.78
N TYR A 322 10.51 4.12 23.53
CA TYR A 322 9.88 3.35 24.59
C TYR A 322 8.60 2.72 24.07
N ILE A 323 8.40 1.44 24.38
CA ILE A 323 7.23 0.67 24.00
C ILE A 323 6.66 -0.03 25.22
N THR A 324 5.34 -0.20 25.27
CA THR A 324 4.67 -0.97 26.32
C THR A 324 4.11 -2.24 25.69
N LEU A 325 4.48 -3.39 26.25
CA LEU A 325 3.95 -4.69 25.84
C LEU A 325 2.96 -5.18 26.89
N THR A 326 1.84 -5.75 26.45
CA THR A 326 0.92 -6.45 27.35
C THR A 326 1.37 -7.89 27.59
N ALA A 327 0.88 -8.52 28.65
CA ALA A 327 1.10 -9.94 28.88
C ALA A 327 0.58 -10.83 27.73
N GLU A 328 -0.40 -10.34 26.95
CA GLU A 328 -0.91 -11.05 25.77
C GLU A 328 0.00 -10.88 24.55
N ASP A 329 0.69 -9.75 24.42
CA ASP A 329 1.67 -9.56 23.35
C ASP A 329 2.88 -10.47 23.54
N LEU A 330 3.29 -10.71 24.78
CA LEU A 330 4.41 -11.60 25.12
C LEU A 330 4.11 -13.10 24.88
N LYS A 331 2.84 -13.47 24.61
CA LYS A 331 2.47 -14.85 24.22
C LYS A 331 2.62 -15.09 22.71
N LYS A 332 2.88 -14.05 21.92
CA LYS A 332 2.98 -14.12 20.46
C LYS A 332 4.43 -14.20 20.04
N GLU A 333 4.66 -14.64 18.81
CA GLU A 333 5.95 -14.44 18.16
C GLU A 333 6.15 -12.95 17.91
N LEU A 334 7.28 -12.43 18.36
CA LEU A 334 7.65 -11.02 18.20
C LEU A 334 8.79 -10.91 17.19
N ALA A 335 8.79 -9.82 16.42
CA ALA A 335 9.88 -9.49 15.52
C ALA A 335 10.26 -8.01 15.65
N LEU A 336 11.54 -7.72 15.54
CA LEU A 336 12.05 -6.37 15.29
C LEU A 336 12.10 -6.17 13.78
N ILE A 337 11.47 -5.10 13.31
CA ILE A 337 11.45 -4.73 11.91
C ILE A 337 12.13 -3.37 11.77
N TYR A 338 13.12 -3.27 10.89
CA TYR A 338 13.93 -2.06 10.75
C TYR A 338 14.44 -1.83 9.33
N SER A 339 14.72 -0.57 9.01
CA SER A 339 15.40 -0.12 7.80
C SER A 339 16.56 0.77 8.20
N HIS A 340 17.67 0.71 7.47
CA HIS A 340 18.82 1.58 7.69
C HIS A 340 19.62 1.82 6.40
N ASP A 341 20.41 2.89 6.44
CA ASP A 341 21.44 3.22 5.47
C ASP A 341 22.77 3.37 6.24
N ASP A 342 23.89 2.96 5.66
CA ASP A 342 25.19 2.78 6.32
C ASP A 342 25.20 1.79 7.52
N VAL A 343 25.63 2.22 8.72
CA VAL A 343 25.91 1.35 9.87
C VAL A 343 24.74 1.37 10.85
N CYS A 344 24.29 0.19 11.29
CA CYS A 344 23.16 0.09 12.22
C CYS A 344 23.45 -0.85 13.39
N GLN A 345 23.14 -0.36 14.60
CA GLN A 345 23.05 -1.17 15.80
C GLN A 345 21.72 -0.94 16.49
N ALA A 346 21.02 -2.02 16.81
CA ALA A 346 19.77 -1.96 17.55
C ALA A 346 19.82 -2.85 18.78
N TYR A 347 19.22 -2.37 19.86
CA TYR A 347 19.23 -3.00 21.17
C TYR A 347 17.80 -3.03 21.73
N ILE A 348 17.47 -4.09 22.47
CA ILE A 348 16.25 -4.19 23.27
C ILE A 348 16.68 -4.39 24.72
N ASN A 349 16.32 -3.45 25.60
CA ASN A 349 16.66 -3.46 27.03
C ASN A 349 18.13 -3.82 27.29
N GLY A 350 19.05 -3.19 26.55
CA GLY A 350 20.48 -3.41 26.66
C GLY A 350 21.05 -4.63 25.90
N ARG A 351 20.23 -5.56 25.43
CA ARG A 351 20.65 -6.70 24.61
C ARG A 351 20.76 -6.27 23.14
N ARG A 352 21.92 -6.49 22.52
CA ARG A 352 22.13 -6.18 21.10
C ARG A 352 21.40 -7.21 20.24
N MET A 353 20.53 -6.73 19.35
CA MET A 353 19.78 -7.53 18.39
C MET A 353 20.35 -7.43 16.98
N VAL A 354 20.75 -6.21 16.60
CA VAL A 354 21.24 -5.87 15.27
C VAL A 354 22.65 -5.29 15.39
N ASN A 355 23.55 -5.72 14.49
CA ASN A 355 24.88 -5.15 14.34
C ASN A 355 25.32 -5.35 12.89
N VAL A 356 25.03 -4.36 12.05
CA VAL A 356 25.30 -4.39 10.62
C VAL A 356 26.35 -3.33 10.31
N GLY A 357 27.34 -3.69 9.50
CA GLY A 357 28.33 -2.76 8.96
C GLY A 357 27.73 -1.84 7.91
N ASN A 358 28.57 -1.07 7.21
CA ASN A 358 28.10 -0.12 6.19
C ASN A 358 27.38 -0.87 5.04
N THR A 359 26.05 -0.80 5.03
CA THR A 359 25.19 -1.32 3.98
C THR A 359 23.80 -0.70 4.06
N TRP A 360 23.05 -0.81 2.98
CA TRP A 360 21.67 -0.36 2.92
C TRP A 360 20.72 -1.55 2.97
N HIS A 361 19.76 -1.51 3.90
CA HIS A 361 18.70 -2.49 4.02
C HIS A 361 17.35 -1.84 4.31
N GLU A 362 16.31 -2.33 3.65
CA GLU A 362 14.94 -1.89 3.85
C GLU A 362 14.09 -3.06 4.38
N ASN A 363 13.28 -2.80 5.40
CA ASN A 363 12.26 -3.73 5.92
C ASN A 363 12.85 -5.08 6.34
N VAL A 364 13.98 -5.07 7.05
CA VAL A 364 14.60 -6.29 7.59
C VAL A 364 13.76 -6.81 8.74
N VAL A 365 13.38 -8.09 8.68
CA VAL A 365 12.67 -8.79 9.76
C VAL A 365 13.68 -9.57 10.58
N TYR A 366 13.77 -9.25 11.87
CA TYR A 366 14.54 -10.00 12.86
C TYR A 366 13.57 -10.64 13.87
N ASN A 367 13.37 -11.95 13.78
CA ASN A 367 12.50 -12.66 14.72
C ASN A 367 13.15 -12.71 16.11
N LEU A 368 12.42 -12.25 17.12
CA LEU A 368 12.83 -12.32 18.52
C LEU A 368 12.52 -13.73 19.02
N THR A 369 13.47 -14.64 18.87
CA THR A 369 13.38 -15.97 19.48
C THR A 369 13.46 -15.84 21.00
N ALA A 370 12.55 -16.51 21.71
CA ALA A 370 12.47 -16.52 23.17
C ALA A 370 13.79 -16.90 23.86
#